data_AF-A0A0R1MR84-F1
#
_entry.id   AF-A0A0R1MR84-F1
#
_cell.length_a   1.000
_cell.length_b   1.000
_cell.length_c   1.000
_cell.angle_alpha   90.00
_cell.angle_beta   90.00
_cell.angle_gamma   90.00
#
_symmetry.space_group_name_H-M   'P 1'
#
loop_
_entity.id
_entity.type
_entity.pdbx_description
1 polymer ?
#
loop_
_entity_poly.entity_id
_entity_poly.type
_entity_poly.pdbx_seq_one_letter_code
_entity_poly.pdbx_strand_id
1 'polypeptide(L)'
;MPDDLPVIPMAAGDEIEIAKMRGQSIIELLEPLYSTDTLKTSQSVTGVWTWAVDHSDTFARAWLLGVWRVEETGEIVKLEAEK
;
A
#
# COMPACT_ATOMS: atom_id res chain seq x y z
N MET A 1 -13.55 17.23 1.83
CA MET A 1 -12.62 16.11 1.53
C MET A 1 -11.28 16.75 1.24
N PRO A 2 -10.12 16.18 1.62
CA PRO A 2 -8.86 16.70 1.09
C PRO A 2 -8.93 16.52 -0.44
N ASP A 3 -8.76 17.60 -1.19
CA ASP A 3 -8.92 17.55 -2.66
C ASP A 3 -7.83 16.69 -3.35
N ASP A 4 -6.71 16.45 -2.66
CA ASP A 4 -5.60 15.60 -3.09
C ASP A 4 -5.52 14.29 -2.28
N LEU A 5 -6.49 13.40 -2.45
CA LEU A 5 -6.35 12.03 -1.97
C LEU A 5 -5.26 11.29 -2.77
N PRO A 6 -4.43 10.44 -2.12
CA PRO A 6 -3.48 9.61 -2.84
C PRO A 6 -4.25 8.66 -3.77
N VAL A 7 -3.83 8.61 -5.04
CA VAL A 7 -4.36 7.67 -6.02
C VAL A 7 -3.42 6.48 -6.08
N ILE A 8 -3.92 5.29 -5.76
CA ILE A 8 -3.11 4.07 -5.72
C ILE A 8 -3.83 2.94 -6.47
N PRO A 9 -3.08 1.98 -7.06
CA PRO A 9 -3.66 0.76 -7.61
C PRO A 9 -4.42 -0.01 -6.54
N MET A 10 -5.48 -0.70 -6.96
CA MET A 10 -6.27 -1.58 -6.09
C MET A 10 -5.38 -2.56 -5.31
N ALA A 11 -4.40 -3.18 -5.98
CA ALA A 11 -3.47 -4.10 -5.35
C ALA A 11 -2.64 -3.44 -4.23
N ALA A 12 -2.26 -2.17 -4.36
CA ALA A 12 -1.55 -1.44 -3.31
C ALA A 12 -2.47 -1.12 -2.13
N GLY A 13 -3.75 -0.82 -2.42
CA GLY A 13 -4.79 -0.66 -1.41
C GLY A 13 -5.00 -1.95 -0.60
N ASP A 14 -5.17 -3.08 -1.27
CA ASP A 14 -5.39 -4.38 -0.64
C ASP A 14 -4.27 -4.74 0.36
N GLU A 15 -3.01 -4.49 0.00
CA GLU A 15 -1.87 -4.72 0.91
C GLU A 15 -1.92 -3.81 2.14
N ILE A 16 -2.31 -2.54 1.98
CA ILE A 16 -2.53 -1.61 3.10
C ILE A 16 -3.65 -2.12 4.01
N GLU A 17 -4.78 -2.56 3.44
CA GLU A 17 -5.91 -3.10 4.21
C GLU A 17 -5.50 -4.34 5.01
N ILE A 18 -4.83 -5.29 4.36
CA ILE A 18 -4.34 -6.52 4.98
C ILE A 18 -3.38 -6.22 6.13
N ALA A 19 -2.43 -5.32 5.92
CA ALA A 19 -1.48 -4.95 6.98
C ALA A 19 -2.17 -4.24 8.15
N LYS A 20 -3.15 -3.35 7.90
CA LYS A 20 -3.93 -2.72 8.99
C LYS A 20 -4.75 -3.75 9.76
N MET A 21 -5.44 -4.67 9.07
CA MET A 21 -6.20 -5.76 9.70
C MET A 21 -5.33 -6.67 10.57
N ARG A 22 -4.06 -6.85 10.20
CA ARG A 22 -3.08 -7.65 10.96
C ARG A 22 -2.37 -6.86 12.06
N GLY A 23 -2.64 -5.56 12.20
CA GLY A 23 -1.93 -4.69 13.14
C GLY A 23 -0.45 -4.48 12.79
N GLN A 24 -0.07 -4.70 11.53
CA GLN A 24 1.30 -4.54 11.06
C GLN A 24 1.66 -3.04 10.92
N SER A 25 2.91 -2.72 11.21
CA SER A 25 3.51 -1.42 10.91
C SER A 25 3.83 -1.30 9.41
N ILE A 26 4.07 -0.08 8.94
CA ILE A 26 4.51 0.17 7.56
C ILE A 26 5.87 -0.51 7.26
N ILE A 27 6.71 -0.71 8.28
CA ILE A 27 8.00 -1.39 8.12
C ILE A 27 7.80 -2.88 7.86
N GLU A 28 6.89 -3.51 8.59
CA GLU A 28 6.54 -4.92 8.38
C GLU A 28 5.82 -5.12 7.04
N LEU A 29 5.00 -4.16 6.62
CA LEU A 29 4.41 -4.16 5.28
C LEU A 29 5.48 -4.13 4.19
N LEU A 30 6.55 -3.34 4.36
CA LEU A 30 7.62 -3.20 3.38
C LEU A 30 8.71 -4.29 3.48
N GLU A 31 8.61 -5.24 4.41
CA GLU A 31 9.57 -6.35 4.57
C GLU A 31 9.92 -7.08 3.26
N PRO A 32 8.97 -7.34 2.33
CA PRO A 32 9.27 -8.03 1.06
C PRO A 32 10.31 -7.32 0.19
N LEU A 33 10.50 -6.01 0.36
CA LEU A 33 11.50 -5.20 -0.37
C LEU A 33 12.93 -5.41 0.14
N TYR A 34 13.08 -5.81 1.41
CA TYR A 34 14.39 -5.90 2.07
C TYR A 34 14.81 -7.35 2.36
N SER A 35 13.89 -8.30 2.27
CA SER A 35 14.20 -9.72 2.44
C SER A 35 15.03 -10.25 1.27
N THR A 36 16.21 -10.79 1.58
CA THR A 36 17.09 -11.42 0.59
C THR A 36 16.54 -12.75 0.05
N ASP A 37 15.51 -13.32 0.68
CA ASP A 37 14.85 -14.56 0.24
C ASP A 37 13.78 -14.30 -0.83
N THR A 38 13.07 -13.16 -0.78
CA THR A 38 12.09 -12.73 -1.80
C THR A 38 12.77 -12.31 -3.10
N LEU A 39 13.95 -11.70 -3.03
CA LEU A 39 14.78 -11.33 -4.20
C LEU A 39 15.28 -12.54 -5.02
N LYS A 40 15.36 -13.73 -4.41
CA LYS A 40 15.89 -14.94 -5.09
C LYS A 40 14.84 -15.77 -5.82
N THR A 41 13.54 -15.55 -5.55
CA THR A 41 12.50 -16.50 -5.95
C THR A 41 11.41 -15.94 -6.87
N SER A 42 11.41 -14.66 -7.23
CA SER A 42 10.15 -14.07 -7.69
C SER A 42 10.27 -13.13 -8.90
N GLN A 43 9.86 -13.64 -10.06
CA GLN A 43 9.05 -12.85 -10.99
C GLN A 43 7.76 -12.32 -10.32
N SER A 44 7.37 -12.85 -9.15
CA SER A 44 6.14 -12.58 -8.40
C SER A 44 6.18 -11.45 -7.36
N VAL A 45 7.33 -10.84 -7.02
CA VAL A 45 7.40 -9.64 -6.15
C VAL A 45 7.24 -8.34 -6.98
N THR A 46 7.21 -8.44 -8.31
CA THR A 46 7.54 -7.32 -9.20
C THR A 46 6.40 -6.35 -9.54
N GLY A 47 5.20 -6.56 -9.02
CA GLY A 47 4.04 -5.72 -9.33
C GLY A 47 3.84 -4.59 -8.32
N VAL A 48 3.07 -4.90 -7.27
CA VAL A 48 2.69 -3.94 -6.24
C VAL A 48 3.90 -3.34 -5.52
N TRP A 49 4.93 -4.13 -5.25
CA TRP A 49 6.12 -3.68 -4.52
C TRP A 49 7.02 -2.79 -5.38
N THR A 50 7.18 -3.09 -6.67
CA THR A 50 7.87 -2.20 -7.61
C THR A 50 7.13 -0.87 -7.73
N TRP A 51 5.80 -0.92 -7.88
CA TRP A 51 4.98 0.29 -7.89
C TRP A 51 5.11 1.09 -6.58
N ALA A 52 5.06 0.42 -5.43
CA ALA A 52 5.16 1.06 -4.12
C ALA A 52 6.54 1.69 -3.88
N VAL A 53 7.61 1.16 -4.46
CA VAL A 53 8.94 1.78 -4.43
C VAL A 53 8.95 3.04 -5.31
N ASP A 54 8.49 2.92 -6.55
CA ASP A 54 8.46 4.02 -7.53
C ASP A 54 7.53 5.17 -7.07
N HIS A 55 6.48 4.86 -6.29
CA HIS A 55 5.47 5.79 -5.79
C HIS A 55 5.43 5.85 -4.25
N SER A 56 6.60 5.68 -3.61
CA SER A 56 6.74 5.54 -2.16
C SER A 56 6.07 6.65 -1.34
N ASP A 57 6.16 7.91 -1.77
CA ASP A 57 5.48 9.02 -1.10
C ASP A 57 3.95 8.89 -1.14
N THR A 58 3.39 8.50 -2.29
CA THR A 58 1.95 8.31 -2.46
C THR A 58 1.45 7.11 -1.65
N PHE A 59 2.20 6.02 -1.67
CA PHE A 59 1.89 4.81 -0.89
C PHE A 59 1.94 5.09 0.61
N ALA A 60 2.99 5.76 1.09
CA ALA A 60 3.13 6.14 2.50
C ALA A 60 2.02 7.10 2.95
N ARG A 61 1.60 8.04 2.08
CA ARG A 61 0.45 8.91 2.37
C ARG A 61 -0.85 8.13 2.48
N ALA A 62 -1.12 7.18 1.58
CA ALA A 62 -2.30 6.33 1.66
C ALA A 62 -2.33 5.53 2.97
N TRP A 63 -1.19 4.92 3.35
CA TRP A 63 -1.05 4.20 4.61
C TRP A 63 -1.27 5.08 5.85
N LEU A 64 -0.70 6.29 5.85
CA LEU A 64 -0.75 7.22 6.97
C LEU A 64 -2.15 7.81 7.14
N LEU A 65 -2.77 8.22 6.04
CA LEU A 65 -4.10 8.83 6.05
C LEU A 65 -5.21 7.80 6.26
N GLY A 66 -4.96 6.54 5.88
CA GLY A 66 -6.00 5.50 5.86
C GLY A 66 -7.11 5.83 4.86
N VAL A 67 -6.86 6.67 3.87
CA VAL A 67 -7.83 7.03 2.83
C VAL A 67 -7.11 7.27 1.50
N TRP A 68 -7.67 6.72 0.42
CA TRP A 68 -7.12 6.83 -0.92
C TRP A 68 -8.22 6.68 -1.98
N ARG A 69 -7.88 7.00 -3.23
CA ARG A 69 -8.70 6.71 -4.40
C ARG A 69 -8.08 5.55 -5.17
N VAL A 70 -8.89 4.58 -5.56
CA VAL A 70 -8.49 3.44 -6.40
C VAL A 70 -8.30 3.93 -7.84
N GLU A 71 -7.15 3.65 -8.43
CA GLU A 71 -6.82 4.07 -9.80
C GLU A 71 -7.78 3.48 -10.84
N GLU A 72 -8.13 2.21 -10.68
CA GLU A 72 -8.90 1.44 -11.66
C GLU A 72 -10.39 1.79 -11.68
N THR A 73 -10.97 2.13 -10.52
CA THR A 73 -12.42 2.36 -10.37
C THR A 73 -12.77 3.80 -10.02
N GLY A 74 -11.80 4.59 -9.53
CA GLY A 74 -12.05 5.91 -8.97
C GLY A 74 -12.75 5.88 -7.60
N GLU A 75 -12.98 4.70 -7.04
CA GLU A 75 -13.60 4.52 -5.73
C GLU A 75 -12.73 5.10 -4.61
N ILE A 76 -13.35 5.68 -3.59
CA ILE A 76 -12.64 6.21 -2.42
C ILE A 76 -12.75 5.21 -1.28
N VAL A 77 -11.62 4.64 -0.90
CA VAL A 77 -11.51 3.74 0.25
C VAL A 77 -11.10 4.56 1.46
N LYS A 78 -11.77 4.33 2.59
CA LYS A 78 -11.45 4.94 3.88
C LYS A 78 -11.46 3.87 4.96
N LEU A 79 -10.31 3.62 5.54
CA LEU A 79 -10.14 2.79 6.72
C LEU A 79 -10.46 3.63 7.96
N GLU A 80 -11.45 3.19 8.73
CA GLU A 80 -11.76 3.76 10.03
C GLU A 80 -10.58 3.49 10.96
N ALA A 81 -9.97 4.53 11.54
CA ALA A 81 -8.93 4.35 12.54
C ALA A 81 -9.53 3.63 13.75
N GLU A 82 -8.98 2.48 14.12
CA GLU A 82 -9.29 1.85 15.41
C GLU A 82 -9.02 2.88 16.52
N LYS A 83 -10.04 3.12 17.35
CA LYS A 83 -10.10 4.17 18.35
C LYS A 83 -9.37 3.79 19.63
#